data_AF-A0AA49GRT8-F1
#
_entry.id   AF-A0AA49GRT8-F1
#
_cell.length_a   1.000
_cell.length_b   1.000
_cell.length_c   1.000
_cell.angle_alpha   90.00
_cell.angle_beta   90.00
_cell.angle_gamma   90.00
#
_symmetry.space_group_name_H-M   'P 1'
#
loop_
_entity.id
_entity.type
_entity.pdbx_description
1 polymer ?
#
loop_
_entity_poly.entity_id
_entity_poly.type
_entity_poly.pdbx_seq_one_letter_code
_entity_poly.pdbx_strand_id
1 'polypeptide(L)'
;MMNSKTFRQQSLPEKLKLLKQFGAHVATRHFNQYQIHLYALDRMLIEVWYTRHFFWKQPIKVEAGLRPDELLEPYLDMIHLDLKLDQ
;
A
#
# COMPACT_ATOMS: atom_id res chain seq x y z
N MET A 1 -4.57 -18.69 0.59
CA MET A 1 -5.10 -17.30 0.69
C MET A 1 -4.56 -16.68 1.97
N MET A 2 -3.90 -15.53 1.85
CA MET A 2 -3.32 -14.86 3.02
C MET A 2 -4.40 -13.95 3.64
N ASN A 3 -4.74 -14.19 4.90
CA ASN A 3 -5.75 -13.38 5.61
C ASN A 3 -5.08 -12.15 6.27
N SER A 4 -5.82 -11.05 6.40
CA SER A 4 -5.38 -9.80 7.02
C SER A 4 -4.84 -9.99 8.44
N LYS A 5 -5.40 -10.94 9.20
CA LYS A 5 -4.91 -11.31 10.55
C LYS A 5 -3.47 -11.85 10.51
N THR A 6 -3.18 -12.77 9.60
CA THR A 6 -1.84 -13.37 9.44
C THR A 6 -0.84 -12.33 8.95
N PHE A 7 -1.25 -11.48 8.01
CA PHE A 7 -0.40 -10.39 7.54
C PHE A 7 -0.08 -9.39 8.65
N ARG A 8 -1.06 -9.01 9.49
CA ARG A 8 -0.85 -8.06 10.60
C ARG A 8 0.16 -8.55 11.63
N GLN A 9 0.24 -9.86 11.86
CA GLN A 9 1.16 -10.49 12.81
C GLN A 9 2.63 -10.51 12.33
N GLN A 10 2.87 -10.32 11.04
CA GLN A 10 4.23 -10.29 10.50
C GLN A 10 4.99 -9.02 10.89
N SER A 11 6.31 -9.14 10.95
CA SER A 11 7.20 -8.01 11.16
C SER A 11 7.14 -7.03 9.96
N LEU A 12 7.52 -5.78 10.19
CA LEU A 12 7.57 -4.77 9.14
C LEU A 12 8.46 -5.20 7.93
N PRO A 13 9.67 -5.75 8.13
CA PRO A 13 10.49 -6.24 7.02
C PRO A 13 9.81 -7.35 6.21
N GLU A 14 9.12 -8.28 6.87
CA GLU A 14 8.42 -9.38 6.21
C GLU A 14 7.23 -8.88 5.38
N LYS A 15 6.44 -7.95 5.94
CA LYS A 15 5.34 -7.29 5.23
C LYS A 15 5.83 -6.62 3.95
N LEU A 16 6.94 -5.87 4.05
CA LEU A 16 7.54 -5.19 2.90
C LEU A 16 8.10 -6.17 1.88
N LYS A 17 8.70 -7.28 2.32
CA LYS A 17 9.19 -8.35 1.44
C LYS A 17 8.04 -8.98 0.65
N LEU A 18 6.91 -9.26 1.31
CA LEU A 18 5.73 -9.80 0.66
C LEU A 18 5.11 -8.84 -0.33
N LEU A 19 4.99 -7.56 0.03
CA LEU A 19 4.52 -6.52 -0.88
C LEU A 19 5.44 -6.36 -2.10
N LYS A 20 6.76 -6.45 -1.91
CA LYS A 20 7.72 -6.38 -3.01
C LYS A 20 7.63 -7.60 -3.94
N GLN A 21 7.30 -8.77 -3.41
CA GLN A 21 7.23 -10.02 -4.18
C GLN A 21 5.89 -10.24 -4.86
N PHE A 22 4.80 -9.85 -4.21
CA PHE A 22 3.44 -10.24 -4.60
C PHE A 22 2.45 -9.07 -4.66
N GLY A 23 2.82 -7.89 -4.16
CA GLY A 23 1.96 -6.72 -4.14
C GLY A 23 2.03 -5.96 -5.46
N ALA A 24 0.88 -5.54 -5.97
CA ALA A 24 0.78 -4.60 -7.07
C ALA A 24 0.66 -3.18 -6.50
N HIS A 25 1.53 -2.26 -6.93
CA HIS A 25 1.36 -0.85 -6.58
C HIS A 25 0.13 -0.28 -7.31
N VAL A 26 -0.75 0.37 -6.57
CA VAL A 26 -2.03 0.89 -7.09
C VAL A 26 -1.99 2.41 -7.18
N ALA A 27 -1.55 3.07 -6.11
CA ALA A 27 -1.57 4.52 -6.04
C ALA A 27 -0.53 5.05 -5.04
N THR A 28 -0.19 6.33 -5.19
CA THR A 28 0.60 7.06 -4.20
C THR A 28 -0.17 8.32 -3.82
N ARG A 29 -0.38 8.55 -2.52
CA ARG A 29 -0.88 9.82 -2.00
C ARG A 29 0.14 10.50 -1.11
N HIS A 30 0.05 11.82 -1.02
CA HIS A 30 0.86 12.61 -0.11
C HIS A 30 -0.04 13.19 0.98
N PHE A 31 0.35 13.02 2.24
CA PHE A 31 -0.39 13.57 3.37
C PHE A 31 0.58 14.16 4.36
N ASN A 32 0.55 15.49 4.51
CA ASN A 32 1.50 16.25 5.32
C ASN A 32 2.96 15.90 4.97
N GLN A 33 3.67 15.31 5.93
CA GLN A 33 5.07 14.89 5.83
C GLN A 33 5.25 13.43 5.40
N TYR A 34 4.17 12.77 4.99
CA TYR A 34 4.16 11.36 4.64
C TYR A 34 3.86 11.15 3.16
N GLN A 35 4.54 10.17 2.58
CA GLN A 35 4.21 9.59 1.29
C GLN A 35 3.59 8.21 1.55
N ILE A 36 2.39 7.97 1.06
CA ILE A 36 1.62 6.76 1.36
C ILE A 36 1.41 6.01 0.05
N HIS A 37 1.90 4.78 -0.02
CA HIS A 37 1.74 3.91 -1.18
C HIS A 37 0.62 2.92 -0.88
N LEU A 38 -0.32 2.80 -1.80
CA LEU A 38 -1.36 1.79 -1.76
C LEU A 38 -0.92 0.60 -2.61
N TYR A 39 -0.96 -0.59 -2.03
CA TYR A 39 -0.70 -1.84 -2.70
C TYR A 39 -1.93 -2.75 -2.65
N ALA A 40 -2.19 -3.45 -3.74
CA ALA A 40 -3.11 -4.58 -3.77
C ALA A 40 -2.33 -5.87 -3.56
N LEU A 41 -2.78 -6.70 -2.62
CA LEU A 41 -2.24 -8.02 -2.35
C LEU A 41 -3.38 -9.01 -2.08
N ASP A 42 -3.54 -10.01 -2.95
CA ASP A 42 -4.68 -10.94 -2.92
C ASP A 42 -6.03 -10.16 -2.96
N ARG A 43 -6.86 -10.27 -1.91
CA ARG A 43 -8.14 -9.52 -1.79
C ARG A 43 -8.07 -8.36 -0.80
N MET A 44 -6.88 -7.80 -0.59
CA MET A 44 -6.65 -6.75 0.41
C MET A 44 -5.95 -5.54 -0.21
N LEU A 45 -6.30 -4.37 0.30
CA LEU A 45 -5.56 -3.14 0.07
C LEU A 45 -4.71 -2.81 1.29
N ILE A 46 -3.46 -2.43 1.02
CA ILE A 46 -2.41 -2.25 2.02
C ILE A 46 -1.77 -0.89 1.82
N GLU A 47 -1.79 -0.05 2.85
CA GLU A 47 -1.08 1.21 2.85
C GLU A 47 0.32 1.03 3.45
N VAL A 48 1.33 1.57 2.76
CA VAL A 48 2.70 1.69 3.26
C VAL A 48 3.03 3.17 3.39
N TRP A 49 3.35 3.58 4.61
CA TRP A 49 3.63 4.97 4.94
C TRP A 49 5.14 5.19 5.00
N TYR A 50 5.62 6.19 4.28
CA TYR A 50 7.01 6.62 4.23
C TYR A 50 7.13 8.04 4.78
N THR A 51 8.22 8.33 5.49
CA THR A 51 8.56 9.71 5.84
C THR A 51 9.15 10.44 4.65
N ARG A 52 8.75 11.70 4.43
CA ARG A 52 9.28 12.54 3.35
C ARG A 52 10.59 13.25 3.73
N HIS A 53 10.90 13.34 5.02
CA HIS A 53 11.96 14.22 5.54
C HIS A 53 13.38 13.64 5.58
N PHE A 54 13.58 12.34 5.29
CA PHE A 54 14.93 11.76 5.29
C PHE A 54 15.38 11.45 3.86
N PHE A 55 16.67 11.69 3.60
CA PHE A 55 17.40 11.25 2.38
C PHE A 55 17.19 9.76 2.06
N TRP A 56 16.74 8.98 3.04
CA TRP A 56 16.37 7.59 2.93
C TRP A 56 14.88 7.48 3.25
N LYS A 57 14.05 7.19 2.23
CA LYS A 57 12.62 6.93 2.42
C LYS A 57 12.45 5.65 3.23
N GLN A 58 12.30 5.79 4.55
CA GLN A 58 12.07 4.64 5.42
C GLN A 58 10.57 4.40 5.59
N PRO A 59 10.08 3.17 5.36
CA PRO A 59 8.72 2.79 5.69
C PRO A 59 8.57 2.81 7.21
N ILE A 60 7.63 3.58 7.71
CA ILE A 60 7.34 3.74 9.14
C ILE A 60 6.17 2.87 9.61
N LYS A 61 5.27 2.54 8.69
CA LYS A 61 4.02 1.84 9.01
C LYS A 61 3.51 1.09 7.78
N VAL A 62 2.98 -0.10 8.03
CA VAL A 62 2.23 -0.87 7.03
C VAL A 62 0.88 -1.21 7.64
N GLU A 63 -0.20 -0.72 7.03
CA GLU A 63 -1.56 -1.00 7.46
C GLU A 63 -2.26 -1.86 6.42
N ALA A 64 -2.65 -3.07 6.84
CA ALA A 64 -3.52 -3.94 6.06
C ALA A 64 -4.92 -3.92 6.66
N GLY A 65 -5.93 -3.69 5.83
CA GLY A 65 -7.30 -3.71 6.33
C GLY A 65 -8.33 -3.02 5.47
N LEU A 66 -7.91 -2.24 4.47
CA LEU A 66 -8.86 -1.64 3.55
C LEU A 66 -9.48 -2.75 2.73
N ARG A 67 -10.78 -2.98 2.93
CA ARG A 67 -11.51 -3.89 2.07
C ARG A 67 -11.73 -3.19 0.72
N PRO A 68 -11.73 -3.91 -0.41
CA PRO A 68 -11.96 -3.30 -1.72
C PRO A 68 -13.29 -2.53 -1.81
N ASP A 69 -14.23 -2.87 -0.94
CA ASP A 69 -15.56 -2.30 -0.74
C ASP A 69 -15.62 -1.13 0.26
N GLU A 70 -14.53 -0.82 0.98
CA GLU A 70 -14.43 0.42 1.75
C GLU A 70 -14.11 1.60 0.83
N LEU A 71 -14.79 2.73 1.05
CA LEU A 71 -14.70 3.93 0.20
C LEU A 71 -13.25 4.36 -0.02
N LEU A 72 -12.74 4.09 -1.22
CA LEU A 72 -11.46 4.59 -1.73
C LEU A 72 -11.54 6.06 -2.15
N GLU A 73 -12.54 6.82 -1.68
CA GLU A 73 -12.72 8.25 -1.95
C GLU A 73 -11.43 9.07 -1.85
N PRO A 74 -10.58 8.94 -0.81
CA PRO A 74 -9.33 9.71 -0.76
C PRO A 74 -8.29 9.26 -1.80
N TYR A 75 -8.50 8.16 -2.51
CA TYR A 75 -7.67 7.70 -3.61
C TYR A 75 -8.24 8.06 -4.99
N LEU A 76 -9.56 8.11 -5.14
CA LEU A 76 -10.25 8.38 -6.42
C LEU A 76 -9.82 9.69 -7.07
N ASP A 77 -9.62 10.74 -6.27
CA ASP A 77 -9.17 12.05 -6.77
C ASP A 77 -7.69 12.06 -7.24
N MET A 78 -6.95 10.97 -7.00
CA MET A 78 -5.50 10.88 -7.21
C MET A 78 -5.08 9.66 -8.03
N ILE A 79 -6.03 8.88 -8.58
CA ILE A 79 -5.71 7.77 -9.48
C ILE A 79 -5.40 8.35 -10.88
N HIS A 80 -4.13 8.57 -11.18
CA HIS A 80 -3.68 8.43 -12.56
C HIS A 80 -3.64 6.93 -12.86
N LEU A 81 -4.69 6.42 -13.50
CA LEU A 81 -4.74 5.03 -13.98
C LEU A 81 -3.69 4.88 -15.08
N ASP A 82 -2.47 4.49 -14.72
CA ASP A 82 -1.51 3.92 -15.67
C ASP A 82 -1.94 2.46 -15.95
N LEU A 83 -3.13 2.31 -16.52
CA LEU A 83 -3.60 1.05 -17.07
C LEU A 83 -2.83 0.81 -18.37
N LYS A 84 -1.61 0.30 -18.26
CA LYS A 84 -1.13 -0.61 -19.31
C LYS A 84 -1.91 -1.91 -19.15
N LEU A 85 -3.10 -1.91 -19.73
CA LEU A 85 -3.75 -3.13 -20.16
C LEU A 85 -2.84 -3.67 -21.26
N ASP A 86 -2.00 -4.65 -20.91
CA ASP A 86 -1.32 -5.46 -21.90
C ASP A 86 -2.40 -6.06 -22.81
N GLN A 87 -2.46 -5.55 -24.05
CA GLN A 87 -3.20 -6.14 -25.17
C GLN A 87 -2.35 -7.21 -25.85
#